data_AF-A0AAX1IDM9-F1
#
_entry.id   AF-A0AAX1IDM9-F1
#
_cell.length_a   1.000
_cell.length_b   1.000
_cell.length_c   1.000
_cell.angle_alpha   90.00
_cell.angle_beta   90.00
_cell.angle_gamma   90.00
#
_symmetry.space_group_name_H-M   'P 1'
#
loop_
_entity.id
_entity.type
_entity.pdbx_description
1 polymer ?
#
loop_
_entity_poly.entity_id
_entity_poly.type
_entity_poly.pdbx_seq_one_letter_code
_entity_poly.pdbx_strand_id
1 'polypeptide(L)'
;MLVEYEAADASTVSFKFESREQGRRFRKLAKKHDTLAAMRELGLHSEARRVILNQITAAMTSDCAHHIFESLRCFEKRKFVPGFNLLRKSLLDSLMYLSWMVADEDGFYSAFAAGDPTKLTQKLLGNRRREILSSAIAKIGLSDLVSAEELISAVFDAGNPYGLYGFFQHAVHLITVERIEIRTSPENFNFIFKDPSDDGLYETLYMALPTALLYLSHVIMALHERVAAPDEGAKAAFAFRTTNMYRCLHHKGYAEAFSELMGEILSPRITCPSCSSPLKVTMHNVPLLLLAESFRCTRCQRRSAFPLSWAFGQPFSLAESEEVPTIGA
;
A
#
# COMPACT_ATOMS: atom_id res chain seq x y z
N MET A 1 -7.41 -4.89 -8.68
CA MET A 1 -7.38 -5.49 -7.33
C MET A 1 -8.70 -5.35 -6.59
N LEU A 2 -9.05 -4.21 -5.95
CA LEU A 2 -10.26 -4.15 -5.11
C LEU A 2 -11.56 -4.51 -5.86
N VAL A 3 -11.77 -3.92 -7.05
CA VAL A 3 -12.93 -4.23 -7.91
C VAL A 3 -13.00 -5.71 -8.30
N GLU A 4 -11.84 -6.34 -8.53
CA GLU A 4 -11.79 -7.77 -8.89
C GLU A 4 -12.10 -8.65 -7.67
N TYR A 5 -11.64 -8.26 -6.48
CA TYR A 5 -11.93 -8.97 -5.23
C TYR A 5 -13.40 -8.82 -4.83
N GLU A 6 -13.99 -7.63 -5.02
CA GLU A 6 -15.41 -7.38 -4.82
C GLU A 6 -16.25 -8.17 -5.83
N ALA A 7 -15.88 -8.16 -7.12
CA ALA A 7 -16.57 -8.93 -8.16
C ALA A 7 -16.47 -10.45 -7.96
N ALA A 8 -15.41 -10.93 -7.31
CA ALA A 8 -15.20 -12.33 -6.98
C ALA A 8 -15.81 -12.75 -5.63
N ASP A 9 -16.50 -11.84 -4.93
CA ASP A 9 -16.99 -12.05 -3.55
C ASP A 9 -15.88 -12.58 -2.61
N ALA A 10 -14.63 -12.14 -2.79
CA ALA A 10 -13.45 -12.72 -2.14
C ALA A 10 -13.48 -12.60 -0.61
N SER A 11 -14.16 -11.57 -0.07
CA SER A 11 -14.35 -11.41 1.37
C SER A 11 -15.32 -12.43 1.98
N THR A 12 -16.14 -13.08 1.15
CA THR A 12 -17.14 -14.07 1.58
C THR A 12 -16.48 -15.36 2.04
N VAL A 13 -16.82 -15.80 3.25
CA VAL A 13 -16.32 -17.06 3.81
C VAL A 13 -17.31 -18.18 3.54
N SER A 14 -16.89 -19.16 2.75
CA SER A 14 -17.63 -20.40 2.52
C SER A 14 -17.08 -21.52 3.40
N PHE A 15 -17.96 -22.23 4.11
CA PHE A 15 -17.61 -23.38 4.95
C PHE A 15 -18.76 -24.41 4.96
N LYS A 16 -18.45 -25.64 5.34
CA LYS A 16 -19.44 -26.73 5.45
C LYS A 16 -19.87 -26.90 6.90
N PHE A 17 -21.17 -26.99 7.13
CA PHE A 17 -21.69 -27.44 8.42
C PHE A 17 -21.41 -28.93 8.62
N GLU A 18 -21.10 -29.33 9.85
CA GLU A 18 -20.88 -30.71 10.25
C GLU A 18 -22.14 -31.56 10.06
N SER A 19 -23.32 -30.94 10.22
CA SER A 19 -24.60 -31.61 10.05
C SER A 19 -25.70 -30.69 9.51
N ARG A 20 -26.75 -31.30 8.96
CA ARG A 20 -27.97 -30.59 8.56
C ARG A 20 -28.63 -29.86 9.74
N GLU A 21 -28.49 -30.40 10.95
CA GLU A 21 -29.05 -29.82 12.17
C GLU A 21 -28.29 -28.55 12.57
N GLN A 22 -26.96 -28.58 12.56
CA GLN A 22 -26.13 -27.40 12.81
C GLN A 22 -26.49 -26.27 11.83
N GLY A 23 -26.67 -26.58 10.55
CA GLY A 23 -27.09 -25.59 9.55
C GLY A 23 -28.50 -25.02 9.77
N ARG A 24 -29.45 -25.82 10.31
CA ARG A 24 -30.77 -25.31 10.72
C ARG A 24 -30.66 -24.40 11.94
N ARG A 25 -29.87 -24.79 12.93
CA ARG A 25 -29.63 -23.99 14.14
C ARG A 25 -28.96 -22.66 13.80
N PHE A 26 -27.95 -22.67 12.92
CA PHE A 26 -27.31 -21.47 12.39
C PHE A 26 -28.32 -20.49 11.79
N ARG A 27 -29.17 -20.94 10.85
CA ARG A 27 -30.18 -20.08 10.22
C ARG A 27 -31.18 -19.50 11.21
N LYS A 28 -31.52 -20.24 12.27
CA LYS A 28 -32.41 -19.76 13.33
C LYS A 28 -31.74 -18.69 14.18
N LEU A 29 -30.50 -18.92 14.59
CA LEU A 29 -29.71 -17.99 15.41
C LEU A 29 -29.37 -16.71 14.65
N ALA A 30 -28.93 -16.84 13.39
CA ALA A 30 -28.57 -15.70 12.54
C ALA A 30 -29.76 -14.76 12.28
N LYS A 31 -30.99 -15.31 12.19
CA LYS A 31 -32.22 -14.50 12.10
C LYS A 31 -32.60 -13.81 13.40
N LYS A 32 -32.25 -14.39 14.55
CA LYS A 32 -32.61 -13.86 15.87
C LYS A 32 -31.65 -12.78 16.36
N HIS A 33 -30.36 -12.96 16.08
CA HIS A 33 -29.29 -12.07 16.47
C HIS A 33 -28.64 -11.52 15.20
N ASP A 34 -27.43 -11.98 14.91
CA ASP A 34 -26.71 -11.71 13.67
C ASP A 34 -25.87 -12.94 13.29
N THR A 35 -25.30 -12.92 12.09
CA THR A 35 -24.48 -14.02 11.55
C THR A 35 -23.28 -14.34 12.44
N LEU A 36 -22.56 -13.34 12.96
CA LEU A 36 -21.35 -13.55 13.76
C LEU A 36 -21.69 -14.09 15.15
N ALA A 37 -22.74 -13.59 15.79
CA ALA A 37 -23.25 -14.13 17.05
C ALA A 37 -23.65 -15.60 16.90
N ALA A 38 -24.33 -15.95 15.80
CA ALA A 38 -24.70 -17.33 15.50
C ALA A 38 -23.48 -18.24 15.28
N MET A 39 -22.44 -17.76 14.60
CA MET A 39 -21.19 -18.51 14.42
C MET A 39 -20.51 -18.79 15.76
N ARG A 40 -20.40 -17.77 16.61
CA ARG A 40 -19.78 -17.89 17.95
C ARG A 40 -20.53 -18.87 18.84
N GLU A 41 -21.87 -18.84 18.85
CA GLU A 41 -22.67 -19.76 19.67
C GLU A 41 -22.55 -21.23 19.20
N LEU A 42 -22.27 -21.44 17.92
CA LEU A 42 -22.09 -22.77 17.34
C LEU A 42 -20.64 -23.28 17.38
N GLY A 43 -19.72 -22.56 18.02
CA GLY A 43 -18.31 -22.93 18.10
C GLY A 43 -17.52 -22.67 16.81
N LEU A 44 -18.10 -21.99 15.82
CA LEU A 44 -17.47 -21.65 14.53
C LEU A 44 -16.55 -20.41 14.66
N HIS A 45 -15.65 -20.44 15.66
CA HIS A 45 -14.82 -19.30 16.04
C HIS A 45 -13.79 -18.94 14.96
N SER A 46 -13.22 -19.94 14.27
CA SER A 46 -12.29 -19.77 13.16
C SER A 46 -12.94 -19.07 11.97
N GLU A 47 -14.14 -19.49 11.60
CA GLU A 47 -14.89 -18.94 10.49
C GLU A 47 -15.36 -17.53 10.83
N ALA A 48 -15.85 -17.31 12.07
CA ALA A 48 -16.25 -15.98 12.52
C ALA A 48 -15.09 -14.99 12.49
N ARG A 49 -13.90 -15.41 12.94
CA ARG A 49 -12.67 -14.63 12.87
C ARG A 49 -12.34 -14.27 11.41
N ARG A 50 -12.38 -15.25 10.50
CA ARG A 50 -12.08 -15.02 9.09
C ARG A 50 -13.07 -14.04 8.45
N VAL A 51 -14.37 -14.14 8.75
CA VAL A 51 -15.37 -13.19 8.26
C VAL A 51 -15.04 -11.76 8.73
N ILE A 52 -14.73 -11.59 10.01
CA ILE A 52 -14.40 -10.28 10.59
C ILE A 52 -13.16 -9.69 9.92
N LEU A 53 -12.06 -10.46 9.83
CA LEU A 53 -10.81 -9.98 9.27
C LEU A 53 -10.93 -9.67 7.77
N ASN A 54 -11.61 -10.53 7.00
CA ASN A 54 -11.87 -10.28 5.58
C ASN A 54 -12.65 -8.99 5.36
N GLN A 55 -13.71 -8.76 6.15
CA GLN A 55 -14.55 -7.58 6.02
C GLN A 55 -13.80 -6.31 6.42
N ILE A 56 -13.00 -6.35 7.49
CA ILE A 56 -12.16 -5.23 7.91
C ILE A 56 -11.14 -4.91 6.82
N THR A 57 -10.42 -5.91 6.29
CA THR A 57 -9.43 -5.72 5.22
C THR A 57 -10.05 -5.01 4.02
N ALA A 58 -11.19 -5.51 3.52
CA ALA A 58 -11.86 -4.92 2.36
C ALA A 58 -12.34 -3.49 2.64
N ALA A 59 -13.05 -3.28 3.75
CA ALA A 59 -13.62 -1.98 4.09
C ALA A 59 -12.55 -0.91 4.37
N MET A 60 -11.51 -1.25 5.15
CA MET A 60 -10.42 -0.33 5.45
C MET A 60 -9.57 -0.01 4.21
N THR A 61 -9.36 -0.99 3.34
CA THR A 61 -8.65 -0.75 2.06
C THR A 61 -9.45 0.17 1.16
N SER A 62 -10.77 -0.06 1.02
CA SER A 62 -11.66 0.80 0.24
C SER A 62 -11.67 2.23 0.76
N ASP A 63 -11.87 2.43 2.07
CA ASP A 63 -11.83 3.76 2.71
C ASP A 63 -10.48 4.44 2.49
N CYS A 64 -9.37 3.72 2.73
CA CYS A 64 -8.02 4.24 2.55
C CYS A 64 -7.73 4.66 1.11
N ALA A 65 -8.11 3.82 0.13
CA ALA A 65 -7.91 4.09 -1.29
C ALA A 65 -8.72 5.30 -1.78
N HIS A 66 -9.98 5.45 -1.35
CA HIS A 66 -10.79 6.62 -1.69
C HIS A 66 -10.18 7.92 -1.15
N HIS A 67 -9.72 7.93 0.10
CA HIS A 67 -9.07 9.11 0.69
C HIS A 67 -7.76 9.46 -0.02
N ILE A 68 -6.95 8.47 -0.38
CA ILE A 68 -5.72 8.69 -1.18
C ILE A 68 -6.08 9.24 -2.56
N PHE A 69 -7.03 8.63 -3.25
CA PHE A 69 -7.45 9.08 -4.58
C PHE A 69 -7.91 10.54 -4.56
N GLU A 70 -8.83 10.89 -3.67
CA GLU A 70 -9.35 12.26 -3.56
C GLU A 70 -8.26 13.25 -3.11
N SER A 71 -7.34 12.83 -2.24
CA SER A 71 -6.16 13.61 -1.87
C SER A 71 -5.28 13.91 -3.08
N LEU A 72 -4.96 12.91 -3.90
CA LEU A 72 -4.13 13.08 -5.10
C LEU A 72 -4.82 13.99 -6.12
N ARG A 73 -6.15 13.88 -6.27
CA ARG A 73 -6.96 14.78 -7.11
C ARG A 73 -6.97 16.21 -6.60
N CYS A 74 -6.93 16.40 -5.29
CA CYS A 74 -6.75 17.73 -4.70
C CYS A 74 -5.36 18.30 -5.02
N PHE A 75 -4.30 17.51 -4.87
CA PHE A 75 -2.94 17.94 -5.20
C PHE A 75 -2.77 18.24 -6.69
N GLU A 76 -3.35 17.47 -7.60
CA GLU A 76 -3.36 17.77 -9.04
C GLU A 76 -3.95 19.17 -9.33
N LYS A 77 -4.94 19.58 -8.54
CA LYS A 77 -5.61 20.89 -8.65
C LYS A 77 -5.01 21.96 -7.73
N ARG A 78 -3.82 21.71 -7.13
CA ARG A 78 -3.15 22.59 -6.15
C ARG A 78 -4.02 22.96 -4.94
N LYS A 79 -4.98 22.10 -4.57
CA LYS A 79 -5.83 22.24 -3.38
C LYS A 79 -5.18 21.54 -2.19
N PHE A 80 -4.10 22.10 -1.67
CA PHE A 80 -3.26 21.44 -0.66
C PHE A 80 -3.96 21.18 0.67
N VAL A 81 -4.73 22.14 1.19
CA VAL A 81 -5.44 21.98 2.48
C VAL A 81 -6.37 20.77 2.50
N PRO A 82 -7.38 20.67 1.59
CA PRO A 82 -8.22 19.48 1.57
C PRO A 82 -7.44 18.22 1.20
N GLY A 83 -6.39 18.32 0.36
CA GLY A 83 -5.53 17.19 0.02
C GLY A 83 -4.85 16.57 1.24
N PHE A 84 -4.12 17.37 2.02
CA PHE A 84 -3.45 16.91 3.24
C PHE A 84 -4.45 16.46 4.32
N ASN A 85 -5.61 17.11 4.43
CA ASN A 85 -6.64 16.68 5.38
C ASN A 85 -7.19 15.28 5.04
N LEU A 86 -7.44 14.99 3.77
CA LEU A 86 -7.87 13.66 3.31
C LEU A 86 -6.76 12.62 3.49
N LEU A 87 -5.53 12.94 3.10
CA LEU A 87 -4.39 12.03 3.18
C LEU A 87 -4.06 11.61 4.63
N ARG A 88 -4.27 12.53 5.57
CA ARG A 88 -4.00 12.33 7.00
C ARG A 88 -4.65 11.05 7.53
N LYS A 89 -5.93 10.81 7.22
CA LYS A 89 -6.64 9.62 7.72
C LYS A 89 -5.99 8.33 7.22
N SER A 90 -5.66 8.28 5.93
CA SER A 90 -5.03 7.12 5.31
C SER A 90 -3.67 6.79 5.93
N LEU A 91 -2.83 7.81 6.17
CA LEU A 91 -1.43 7.60 6.60
C LEU A 91 -1.23 7.60 8.12
N LEU A 92 -2.02 8.36 8.90
CA LEU A 92 -1.92 8.33 10.36
C LEU A 92 -2.73 7.20 10.99
N ASP A 93 -3.92 6.92 10.46
CA ASP A 93 -4.86 5.98 11.08
C ASP A 93 -4.88 4.64 10.33
N SER A 94 -5.34 4.63 9.07
CA SER A 94 -5.55 3.38 8.33
C SER A 94 -4.27 2.57 8.17
N LEU A 95 -3.15 3.22 7.83
CA LEU A 95 -1.84 2.58 7.74
C LEU A 95 -1.49 1.84 9.02
N MET A 96 -1.67 2.45 10.20
CA MET A 96 -1.30 1.81 11.47
C MET A 96 -2.15 0.57 11.80
N TYR A 97 -3.45 0.61 11.55
CA TYR A 97 -4.31 -0.55 11.79
C TYR A 97 -4.02 -1.69 10.81
N LEU A 98 -3.86 -1.38 9.52
CA LEU A 98 -3.50 -2.37 8.51
C LEU A 98 -2.12 -3.00 8.80
N SER A 99 -1.15 -2.18 9.22
CA SER A 99 0.16 -2.67 9.68
C SER A 99 0.04 -3.58 10.89
N TRP A 100 -0.83 -3.25 11.86
CA TRP A 100 -1.06 -4.11 13.02
C TRP A 100 -1.64 -5.46 12.61
N MET A 101 -2.63 -5.48 11.71
CA MET A 101 -3.19 -6.72 11.16
C MET A 101 -2.11 -7.59 10.48
N VAL A 102 -1.13 -6.98 9.81
CA VAL A 102 0.00 -7.71 9.23
C VAL A 102 0.96 -8.23 10.31
N ALA A 103 1.37 -7.34 11.22
CA ALA A 103 2.38 -7.58 12.26
C ALA A 103 1.93 -8.58 13.34
N ASP A 104 0.68 -8.52 13.76
CA ASP A 104 0.11 -9.28 14.88
C ASP A 104 -1.41 -9.38 14.72
N GLU A 105 -1.85 -10.31 13.86
CA GLU A 105 -3.26 -10.52 13.57
C GLU A 105 -4.04 -11.01 14.79
N ASP A 106 -3.43 -11.85 15.62
CA ASP A 106 -4.04 -12.38 16.85
C ASP A 106 -4.31 -11.26 17.86
N GLY A 107 -3.31 -10.40 18.10
CA GLY A 107 -3.45 -9.26 18.99
C GLY A 107 -4.45 -8.23 18.48
N PHE A 108 -4.44 -7.94 17.16
CA PHE A 108 -5.44 -7.08 16.55
C PHE A 108 -6.85 -7.65 16.72
N TYR A 109 -7.06 -8.92 16.33
CA TYR A 109 -8.36 -9.58 16.43
C TYR A 109 -8.87 -9.61 17.87
N SER A 110 -7.98 -9.93 18.83
CA SER A 110 -8.33 -9.96 20.25
C SER A 110 -8.74 -8.58 20.78
N ALA A 111 -8.04 -7.52 20.38
CA ALA A 111 -8.39 -6.15 20.73
C ALA A 111 -9.74 -5.72 20.13
N PHE A 112 -9.97 -6.03 18.85
CA PHE A 112 -11.21 -5.72 18.15
C PHE A 112 -12.41 -6.51 18.72
N ALA A 113 -12.26 -7.82 18.91
CA ALA A 113 -13.31 -8.70 19.38
C ALA A 113 -13.71 -8.46 20.84
N ALA A 114 -12.86 -7.78 21.63
CA ALA A 114 -13.20 -7.36 22.99
C ALA A 114 -14.33 -6.32 23.04
N GLY A 115 -14.64 -5.64 21.93
CA GLY A 115 -15.71 -4.63 21.87
C GLY A 115 -15.42 -3.36 22.70
N ASP A 116 -14.18 -3.18 23.14
CA ASP A 116 -13.72 -2.04 23.92
C ASP A 116 -12.90 -1.09 23.04
N PRO A 117 -13.46 0.07 22.64
CA PRO A 117 -12.76 1.02 21.79
C PRO A 117 -11.43 1.52 22.36
N THR A 118 -11.26 1.48 23.69
CA THR A 118 -10.03 1.96 24.33
C THR A 118 -8.80 1.13 23.93
N LYS A 119 -9.01 -0.15 23.59
CA LYS A 119 -7.98 -1.09 23.11
C LYS A 119 -7.52 -0.82 21.68
N LEU A 120 -8.23 0.03 20.95
CA LEU A 120 -7.94 0.41 19.57
C LEU A 120 -7.52 1.88 19.44
N THR A 121 -7.17 2.56 20.54
CA THR A 121 -6.86 3.99 20.52
C THR A 121 -5.54 4.32 19.81
N GLN A 122 -5.49 5.49 19.18
CA GLN A 122 -4.27 6.04 18.57
C GLN A 122 -3.11 6.17 19.57
N LYS A 123 -3.39 6.39 20.86
CA LYS A 123 -2.37 6.43 21.91
C LYS A 123 -1.67 5.08 22.08
N LEU A 124 -2.43 3.99 22.09
CA LEU A 124 -1.89 2.63 22.19
C LEU A 124 -1.02 2.30 20.97
N LEU A 125 -1.53 2.61 19.77
CA LEU A 125 -0.79 2.45 18.52
C LEU A 125 0.48 3.30 18.48
N GLY A 126 0.43 4.52 18.99
CA GLY A 126 1.59 5.42 19.07
C GLY A 126 2.75 4.82 19.87
N ASN A 127 2.45 4.18 21.00
CA ASN A 127 3.46 3.54 21.86
C ASN A 127 4.07 2.28 21.22
N ARG A 128 3.29 1.55 20.43
CA ARG A 128 3.73 0.34 19.73
C ARG A 128 4.15 0.57 18.28
N ARG A 129 4.21 1.83 17.83
CA ARG A 129 4.35 2.17 16.41
C ARG A 129 5.57 1.53 15.77
N ARG A 130 6.74 1.68 16.41
CA ARG A 130 7.99 1.09 15.91
C ARG A 130 7.89 -0.43 15.80
N GLU A 131 7.46 -1.10 16.86
CA GLU A 131 7.28 -2.56 16.90
C GLU A 131 6.36 -3.06 15.77
N ILE A 132 5.19 -2.43 15.62
CA ILE A 132 4.21 -2.79 14.59
C ILE A 132 4.80 -2.59 13.19
N LEU A 133 5.40 -1.43 12.92
CA LEU A 133 5.96 -1.13 11.60
C LEU A 133 7.12 -2.06 11.26
N SER A 134 8.08 -2.25 12.16
CA SER A 134 9.22 -3.16 11.95
C SER A 134 8.78 -4.60 11.66
N SER A 135 7.82 -5.12 12.45
CA SER A 135 7.28 -6.47 12.25
C SER A 135 6.53 -6.60 10.91
N ALA A 136 5.72 -5.61 10.55
CA ALA A 136 5.03 -5.61 9.26
C ALA A 136 6.00 -5.52 8.07
N ILE A 137 7.02 -4.65 8.14
CA ILE A 137 8.07 -4.50 7.10
C ILE A 137 8.77 -5.84 6.86
N ALA A 138 9.16 -6.54 7.92
CA ALA A 138 9.82 -7.84 7.82
C ALA A 138 8.91 -8.88 7.15
N LYS A 139 7.62 -8.91 7.51
CA LYS A 139 6.65 -9.87 6.95
C LYS A 139 6.31 -9.62 5.48
N ILE A 140 6.37 -8.38 5.01
CA ILE A 140 6.10 -8.03 3.60
C ILE A 140 7.37 -7.99 2.75
N GLY A 141 8.54 -8.30 3.33
CA GLY A 141 9.81 -8.39 2.58
C GLY A 141 10.34 -7.05 2.07
N LEU A 142 10.09 -5.94 2.79
CA LEU A 142 10.56 -4.60 2.41
C LEU A 142 11.77 -4.10 3.22
N SER A 143 12.37 -4.94 4.07
CA SER A 143 13.45 -4.54 4.99
C SER A 143 14.66 -3.89 4.31
N ASP A 144 14.94 -4.25 3.05
CA ASP A 144 16.08 -3.70 2.28
C ASP A 144 15.77 -2.34 1.62
N LEU A 145 14.52 -1.88 1.70
CA LEU A 145 14.03 -0.69 0.99
C LEU A 145 13.47 0.37 1.93
N VAL A 146 12.89 -0.06 3.05
CA VAL A 146 12.18 0.81 3.98
C VAL A 146 12.41 0.33 5.40
N SER A 147 12.77 1.25 6.29
CA SER A 147 12.86 1.03 7.73
C SER A 147 11.65 1.63 8.48
N ALA A 148 11.42 1.15 9.70
CA ALA A 148 10.37 1.71 10.55
C ALA A 148 10.68 3.16 10.93
N GLU A 149 11.94 3.49 11.16
CA GLU A 149 12.44 4.82 11.48
C GLU A 149 12.18 5.82 10.34
N GLU A 150 12.43 5.43 9.10
CA GLU A 150 12.12 6.26 7.93
C GLU A 150 10.63 6.56 7.83
N LEU A 151 9.77 5.54 7.97
CA LEU A 151 8.31 5.74 7.95
C LEU A 151 7.84 6.61 9.12
N ILE A 152 8.38 6.41 10.32
CA ILE A 152 8.05 7.23 11.50
C ILE A 152 8.43 8.68 11.25
N SER A 153 9.65 8.92 10.77
CA SER A 153 10.15 10.26 10.44
C SER A 153 9.32 10.92 9.34
N ALA A 154 8.98 10.17 8.28
CA ALA A 154 8.25 10.69 7.14
C ALA A 154 6.78 11.01 7.44
N VAL A 155 6.11 10.25 8.32
CA VAL A 155 4.65 10.32 8.48
C VAL A 155 4.22 10.87 9.84
N PHE A 156 4.96 10.60 10.92
CA PHE A 156 4.50 10.80 12.30
C PHE A 156 5.33 11.80 13.11
N ASP A 157 6.53 12.14 12.64
CA ASP A 157 7.43 13.03 13.36
C ASP A 157 7.13 14.51 13.08
N ALA A 158 6.89 15.28 14.14
CA ALA A 158 6.69 16.72 14.04
C ALA A 158 8.00 17.48 13.85
N GLY A 159 9.13 16.89 14.24
CA GLY A 159 10.45 17.49 14.11
C GLY A 159 11.06 17.36 12.71
N ASN A 160 10.46 16.56 11.83
CA ASN A 160 10.92 16.42 10.45
C ASN A 160 10.28 17.50 9.56
N PRO A 161 11.03 18.54 9.11
CA PRO A 161 10.49 19.59 8.25
C PRO A 161 10.12 19.08 6.84
N TYR A 162 10.67 17.92 6.44
CA TYR A 162 10.35 17.25 5.18
C TYR A 162 9.36 16.08 5.39
N GLY A 163 8.77 15.97 6.58
CA GLY A 163 7.76 14.98 6.93
C GLY A 163 6.33 15.50 6.71
N LEU A 164 5.39 14.57 6.60
CA LEU A 164 3.97 14.87 6.34
C LEU A 164 3.21 15.31 7.59
N TYR A 165 3.71 15.00 8.79
CA TYR A 165 2.98 15.23 10.03
C TYR A 165 2.63 16.71 10.24
N GLY A 166 3.59 17.62 10.02
CA GLY A 166 3.35 19.06 10.16
C GLY A 166 2.24 19.55 9.22
N PHE A 167 2.29 19.14 7.96
CA PHE A 167 1.26 19.48 6.98
C PHE A 167 -0.11 18.90 7.34
N PHE A 168 -0.17 17.70 7.91
CA PHE A 168 -1.44 17.16 8.42
C PHE A 168 -2.02 18.00 9.55
N GLN A 169 -1.20 18.47 10.50
CA GLN A 169 -1.67 19.30 11.59
C GLN A 169 -2.13 20.67 11.08
N HIS A 170 -1.36 21.28 10.17
CA HIS A 170 -1.70 22.57 9.55
C HIS A 170 -2.95 22.50 8.66
N ALA A 171 -3.23 21.35 8.02
CA ALA A 171 -4.43 21.15 7.22
C ALA A 171 -5.71 21.02 8.05
N VAL A 172 -5.61 20.44 9.25
CA VAL A 172 -6.76 20.20 10.14
C VAL A 172 -7.04 21.39 11.04
N HIS A 173 -6.00 22.00 11.59
CA HIS A 173 -6.11 23.00 12.65
C HIS A 173 -5.74 24.38 12.14
N LEU A 174 -6.64 25.35 12.30
CA LEU A 174 -6.38 26.76 11.96
C LEU A 174 -5.23 27.36 12.77
N ILE A 175 -5.11 26.94 14.03
CA ILE A 175 -4.07 27.37 14.97
C ILE A 175 -3.50 26.12 15.66
N THR A 176 -2.18 26.01 15.72
CA THR A 176 -1.43 24.96 16.41
C THR A 176 -0.48 25.59 17.43
N VAL A 177 -0.56 25.16 18.69
CA VAL A 177 0.25 25.70 19.80
C VAL A 177 0.96 24.65 20.66
N GLU A 178 0.57 23.38 20.55
CA GLU A 178 1.00 22.32 21.46
C GLU A 178 2.46 21.88 21.25
N ARG A 179 2.97 22.05 20.04
CA ARG A 179 4.33 21.64 19.64
C ARG A 179 5.02 22.79 18.93
N ILE A 180 6.27 23.06 19.31
CA ILE A 180 7.01 24.21 18.81
C ILE A 180 7.30 24.09 17.32
N GLU A 181 7.54 22.87 16.85
CA GLU A 181 7.94 22.53 15.48
C GLU A 181 6.83 22.81 14.46
N ILE A 182 5.57 22.73 14.90
CA ILE A 182 4.39 22.92 14.05
C ILE A 182 3.56 24.13 14.50
N ARG A 183 4.11 24.99 15.37
CA ARG A 183 3.38 26.13 15.92
C ARG A 183 3.03 27.13 14.82
N THR A 184 1.79 27.62 14.84
CA THR A 184 1.37 28.70 13.91
C THR A 184 2.20 29.95 14.15
N SER A 185 2.70 30.55 13.07
CA SER A 185 3.47 31.79 13.14
C SER A 185 2.61 32.96 13.64
N PRO A 186 3.23 33.99 14.26
CA PRO A 186 2.50 35.18 14.70
C PRO A 186 1.68 35.80 13.58
N GLU A 187 0.48 36.29 13.92
CA GLU A 187 -0.45 36.96 12.99
C GLU A 187 -0.82 36.13 11.74
N ASN A 188 -0.86 34.81 11.88
CA ASN A 188 -1.13 33.88 10.78
C ASN A 188 -2.17 32.82 11.15
N PHE A 189 -2.75 32.19 10.13
CA PHE A 189 -3.50 30.95 10.24
C PHE A 189 -2.86 29.88 9.38
N ASN A 190 -2.84 28.64 9.85
CA ASN A 190 -2.25 27.54 9.11
C ASN A 190 -2.93 27.40 7.74
N PHE A 191 -2.09 27.42 6.69
CA PHE A 191 -2.43 27.28 5.28
C PHE A 191 -3.48 28.22 4.65
N ILE A 192 -4.22 29.06 5.40
CA ILE A 192 -5.23 29.95 4.80
C ILE A 192 -4.62 30.89 3.76
N PHE A 193 -3.44 31.43 4.05
CA PHE A 193 -2.74 32.38 3.18
C PHE A 193 -1.62 31.73 2.36
N LYS A 194 -1.59 30.38 2.27
CA LYS A 194 -0.56 29.68 1.51
C LYS A 194 -0.78 29.91 0.02
N ASP A 195 0.27 30.34 -0.67
CA ASP A 195 0.26 30.51 -2.12
C ASP A 195 0.10 29.14 -2.82
N PRO A 196 -0.96 28.93 -3.62
CA PRO A 196 -1.15 27.68 -4.36
C PRO A 196 -0.08 27.43 -5.44
N SER A 197 0.66 28.47 -5.85
CA SER A 197 1.75 28.37 -6.82
C SER A 197 3.09 27.94 -6.20
N ASP A 198 3.18 27.86 -4.87
CA ASP A 198 4.38 27.41 -4.18
C ASP A 198 4.60 25.90 -4.36
N ASP A 199 5.63 25.55 -5.12
CA ASP A 199 5.99 24.17 -5.43
C ASP A 199 6.74 23.47 -4.28
N GLY A 200 7.15 24.17 -3.22
CA GLY A 200 7.83 23.57 -2.06
C GLY A 200 7.00 22.51 -1.35
N LEU A 201 5.66 22.57 -1.46
CA LEU A 201 4.77 21.52 -0.95
C LEU A 201 4.87 20.21 -1.75
N TYR A 202 5.14 20.29 -3.05
CA TYR A 202 5.37 19.10 -3.86
C TYR A 202 6.70 18.45 -3.54
N GLU A 203 7.74 19.22 -3.23
CA GLU A 203 9.04 18.67 -2.81
C GLU A 203 8.86 17.77 -1.58
N THR A 204 8.16 18.23 -0.54
CA THR A 204 7.87 17.38 0.62
C THR A 204 7.03 16.16 0.26
N LEU A 205 5.97 16.34 -0.55
CA LEU A 205 5.15 15.22 -1.01
C LEU A 205 6.01 14.17 -1.71
N TYR A 206 6.87 14.55 -2.65
CA TYR A 206 7.72 13.61 -3.38
C TYR A 206 8.82 12.97 -2.53
N MET A 207 9.24 13.61 -1.43
CA MET A 207 10.23 13.03 -0.52
C MET A 207 9.62 11.97 0.41
N ALA A 208 8.42 12.20 0.95
CA ALA A 208 7.83 11.33 1.98
C ALA A 208 6.75 10.37 1.45
N LEU A 209 5.93 10.80 0.50
CA LEU A 209 4.77 10.05 0.05
C LEU A 209 5.12 8.75 -0.69
N PRO A 210 6.14 8.69 -1.57
CA PRO A 210 6.47 7.44 -2.27
C PRO A 210 6.81 6.29 -1.32
N THR A 211 7.60 6.54 -0.28
CA THR A 211 7.94 5.53 0.74
C THR A 211 6.69 5.05 1.48
N ALA A 212 5.81 5.98 1.90
CA ALA A 212 4.57 5.63 2.58
C ALA A 212 3.62 4.80 1.69
N LEU A 213 3.49 5.15 0.40
CA LEU A 213 2.64 4.42 -0.56
C LEU A 213 3.22 3.07 -0.95
N LEU A 214 4.55 2.95 -1.10
CA LEU A 214 5.21 1.65 -1.31
C LEU A 214 4.85 0.73 -0.15
N TYR A 215 5.13 1.16 1.08
CA TYR A 215 4.85 0.38 2.28
C TYR A 215 3.37 -0.01 2.39
N LEU A 216 2.47 0.97 2.27
CA LEU A 216 1.03 0.74 2.37
C LEU A 216 0.51 -0.23 1.30
N SER A 217 0.99 -0.12 0.07
CA SER A 217 0.56 -1.02 -1.01
C SER A 217 0.96 -2.48 -0.76
N HIS A 218 2.15 -2.72 -0.19
CA HIS A 218 2.61 -4.06 0.17
C HIS A 218 1.88 -4.62 1.39
N VAL A 219 1.58 -3.78 2.39
CA VAL A 219 0.68 -4.15 3.51
C VAL A 219 -0.69 -4.57 3.00
N ILE A 220 -1.29 -3.80 2.10
CA ILE A 220 -2.60 -4.11 1.50
C ILE A 220 -2.54 -5.42 0.72
N MET A 221 -1.50 -5.63 -0.11
CA MET A 221 -1.33 -6.88 -0.86
C MET A 221 -1.24 -8.09 0.10
N ALA A 222 -0.42 -7.99 1.15
CA ALA A 222 -0.25 -9.06 2.13
C ALA A 222 -1.55 -9.40 2.88
N LEU A 223 -2.41 -8.42 3.15
CA LEU A 223 -3.72 -8.66 3.74
C LEU A 223 -4.69 -9.31 2.75
N HIS A 224 -4.70 -8.86 1.50
CA HIS A 224 -5.56 -9.44 0.45
C HIS A 224 -5.18 -10.88 0.13
N GLU A 225 -3.89 -11.20 0.12
CA GLU A 225 -3.41 -12.57 -0.04
C GLU A 225 -3.98 -13.54 1.01
N ARG A 226 -4.19 -13.08 2.25
CA ARG A 226 -4.84 -13.88 3.31
C ARG A 226 -6.34 -14.07 3.09
N VAL A 227 -6.99 -13.10 2.44
CA VAL A 227 -8.41 -13.17 2.09
C VAL A 227 -8.61 -14.20 0.97
N ALA A 228 -7.90 -13.99 -0.13
CA ALA A 228 -7.83 -14.86 -1.29
C ALA A 228 -6.46 -14.69 -1.97
N ALA A 229 -5.73 -15.78 -2.20
CA ALA A 229 -4.42 -15.71 -2.80
C ALA A 229 -4.51 -15.16 -4.25
N PRO A 230 -3.71 -14.15 -4.63
CA PRO A 230 -3.62 -13.69 -6.01
C PRO A 230 -2.90 -14.73 -6.89
N ASP A 231 -2.99 -14.56 -8.21
CA ASP A 231 -2.09 -15.23 -9.15
C ASP A 231 -0.62 -14.91 -8.83
N GLU A 232 0.25 -15.92 -8.79
CA GLU A 232 1.67 -15.77 -8.43
C GLU A 232 2.41 -14.82 -9.38
N GLY A 233 2.10 -14.88 -10.68
CA GLY A 233 2.65 -13.97 -11.68
C GLY A 233 2.24 -12.52 -11.41
N ALA A 234 0.96 -12.29 -11.08
CA ALA A 234 0.47 -10.96 -10.70
C ALA A 234 1.12 -10.44 -9.40
N LYS A 235 1.31 -11.30 -8.41
CA LYS A 235 2.01 -10.96 -7.15
C LYS A 235 3.46 -10.58 -7.41
N ALA A 236 4.20 -11.40 -8.17
CA ALA A 236 5.57 -11.12 -8.57
C ALA A 236 5.68 -9.83 -9.39
N ALA A 237 4.76 -9.60 -10.34
CA ALA A 237 4.71 -8.37 -11.12
C ALA A 237 4.44 -7.12 -10.27
N PHE A 238 3.56 -7.22 -9.27
CA PHE A 238 3.31 -6.15 -8.32
C PHE A 238 4.58 -5.81 -7.51
N ALA A 239 5.20 -6.82 -6.90
CA ALA A 239 6.41 -6.64 -6.10
C ALA A 239 7.55 -6.07 -6.96
N PHE A 240 7.77 -6.64 -8.15
CA PHE A 240 8.78 -6.18 -9.10
C PHE A 240 8.57 -4.71 -9.47
N ARG A 241 7.36 -4.33 -9.92
CA ARG A 241 7.10 -2.96 -10.38
C ARG A 241 7.28 -1.94 -9.28
N THR A 242 6.68 -2.20 -8.11
CA THR A 242 6.65 -1.22 -7.02
C THR A 242 8.03 -1.01 -6.41
N THR A 243 8.80 -2.09 -6.19
CA THR A 243 10.15 -2.00 -5.61
C THR A 243 11.16 -1.40 -6.58
N ASN A 244 11.17 -1.80 -7.86
CA ASN A 244 12.09 -1.23 -8.85
C ASN A 244 11.73 0.22 -9.17
N MET A 245 10.44 0.58 -9.19
CA MET A 245 10.05 1.98 -9.38
C MET A 245 10.50 2.84 -8.20
N TYR A 246 10.33 2.34 -6.96
CA TYR A 246 10.84 3.03 -5.78
C TYR A 246 12.35 3.24 -5.86
N ARG A 247 13.11 2.20 -6.26
CA ARG A 247 14.56 2.33 -6.43
C ARG A 247 14.94 3.35 -7.50
N CYS A 248 14.22 3.39 -8.63
CA CYS A 248 14.41 4.41 -9.67
C CYS A 248 14.18 5.85 -9.15
N LEU A 249 13.31 6.04 -8.15
CA LEU A 249 13.03 7.35 -7.56
C LEU A 249 14.08 7.76 -6.52
N HIS A 250 14.63 6.82 -5.76
CA HIS A 250 15.46 7.11 -4.58
C HIS A 250 16.97 6.86 -4.76
N HIS A 251 17.39 6.08 -5.77
CA HIS A 251 18.80 5.78 -6.01
C HIS A 251 19.26 6.34 -7.35
N LYS A 252 20.15 7.34 -7.27
CA LYS A 252 20.78 7.93 -8.45
C LYS A 252 21.56 6.87 -9.24
N GLY A 253 21.36 6.80 -10.55
CA GLY A 253 22.02 5.80 -11.40
C GLY A 253 21.29 4.45 -11.48
N TYR A 254 20.27 4.22 -10.64
CA TYR A 254 19.57 2.93 -10.62
C TYR A 254 18.77 2.70 -11.89
N ALA A 255 18.09 3.73 -12.39
CA ALA A 255 17.28 3.61 -13.60
C ALA A 255 18.16 3.27 -14.84
N GLU A 256 19.38 3.81 -14.90
CA GLU A 256 20.38 3.48 -15.92
C GLU A 256 20.80 2.01 -15.83
N ALA A 257 21.25 1.57 -14.65
CA ALA A 257 21.65 0.18 -14.42
C ALA A 257 20.50 -0.80 -14.68
N PHE A 258 19.28 -0.46 -14.24
CA PHE A 258 18.07 -1.24 -14.51
C PHE A 258 17.76 -1.31 -16.00
N SER A 259 17.90 -0.21 -16.74
CA SER A 259 17.69 -0.18 -18.18
C SER A 259 18.68 -1.09 -18.93
N GLU A 260 19.94 -1.12 -18.50
CA GLU A 260 20.96 -1.99 -19.08
C GLU A 260 20.65 -3.47 -18.82
N LEU A 261 20.45 -3.83 -17.55
CA LEU A 261 20.13 -5.20 -17.14
C LEU A 261 18.86 -5.73 -17.84
N MET A 262 17.77 -4.96 -17.81
CA MET A 262 16.54 -5.36 -18.48
C MET A 262 16.70 -5.40 -20.00
N GLY A 263 17.58 -4.56 -20.56
CA GLY A 263 17.96 -4.61 -21.96
C GLY A 263 18.61 -5.94 -22.34
N GLU A 264 19.57 -6.41 -21.55
CA GLU A 264 20.24 -7.70 -21.73
C GLU A 264 19.28 -8.88 -21.61
N ILE A 265 18.38 -8.84 -20.63
CA ILE A 265 17.41 -9.91 -20.39
C ILE A 265 16.32 -9.94 -21.49
N LEU A 266 15.76 -8.80 -21.86
CA LEU A 266 14.56 -8.76 -22.71
C LEU A 266 14.87 -8.67 -24.20
N SER A 267 15.91 -7.94 -24.62
CA SER A 267 16.22 -7.69 -26.03
C SER A 267 16.37 -8.97 -26.86
N PRO A 268 17.06 -10.04 -26.38
CA PRO A 268 17.21 -11.29 -27.14
C PRO A 268 15.90 -12.08 -27.25
N ARG A 269 14.94 -11.85 -26.35
CA ARG A 269 13.75 -12.69 -26.17
C ARG A 269 12.49 -12.04 -26.74
N ILE A 270 12.49 -10.72 -26.92
CA ILE A 270 11.28 -9.95 -27.20
C ILE A 270 11.53 -9.00 -28.36
N THR A 271 10.64 -9.06 -29.35
CA THR A 271 10.69 -8.20 -30.54
C THR A 271 9.45 -7.31 -30.62
N CYS A 272 9.56 -6.19 -31.32
CA CYS A 272 8.42 -5.32 -31.58
C CYS A 272 7.39 -6.06 -32.45
N PRO A 273 6.11 -6.15 -32.04
CA PRO A 273 5.08 -6.87 -32.81
C PRO A 273 4.74 -6.18 -34.15
N SER A 274 5.18 -4.93 -34.36
CA SER A 274 4.91 -4.19 -35.60
C SER A 274 6.06 -4.16 -36.60
N CYS A 275 7.32 -4.18 -36.16
CA CYS A 275 8.47 -4.06 -37.05
C CYS A 275 9.59 -5.08 -36.78
N SER A 276 9.33 -6.05 -35.91
CA SER A 276 10.20 -7.18 -35.55
C SER A 276 11.60 -6.82 -35.05
N SER A 277 11.87 -5.54 -34.75
CA SER A 277 13.14 -5.13 -34.16
C SER A 277 13.22 -5.62 -32.71
N PRO A 278 14.39 -6.07 -32.22
CA PRO A 278 14.60 -6.38 -30.81
C PRO A 278 14.15 -5.26 -29.88
N LEU A 279 13.61 -5.61 -28.72
CA LEU A 279 13.19 -4.66 -27.71
C LEU A 279 14.42 -3.97 -27.11
N LYS A 280 14.47 -2.63 -27.19
CA LYS A 280 15.49 -1.84 -26.50
C LYS A 280 14.90 -1.19 -25.25
N VAL A 281 15.33 -1.65 -24.09
CA VAL A 281 15.03 -0.95 -22.83
C VAL A 281 15.92 0.29 -22.79
N THR A 282 15.27 1.44 -22.68
CA THR A 282 15.91 2.75 -22.56
C THR A 282 15.41 3.39 -21.29
N MET A 283 16.10 4.41 -20.79
CA MET A 283 15.63 5.25 -19.68
C MET A 283 14.18 5.73 -19.85
N HIS A 284 13.76 6.01 -21.09
CA HIS A 284 12.37 6.40 -21.38
C HIS A 284 11.38 5.22 -21.29
N ASN A 285 11.83 4.00 -21.58
CA ASN A 285 11.01 2.80 -21.48
C ASN A 285 10.93 2.23 -20.06
N VAL A 286 11.87 2.55 -19.17
CA VAL A 286 11.83 2.10 -17.75
C VAL A 286 10.51 2.47 -17.06
N PRO A 287 10.07 3.75 -17.02
CA PRO A 287 8.78 4.09 -16.40
C PRO A 287 7.60 3.48 -17.15
N LEU A 288 7.67 3.32 -18.48
CA LEU A 288 6.59 2.67 -19.25
C LEU A 288 6.43 1.19 -18.89
N LEU A 289 7.55 0.50 -18.64
CA LEU A 289 7.59 -0.89 -18.23
C LEU A 289 7.06 -1.06 -16.80
N LEU A 290 7.56 -0.23 -15.87
CA LEU A 290 7.26 -0.35 -14.45
C LEU A 290 5.87 0.19 -14.07
N LEU A 291 5.39 1.26 -14.70
CA LEU A 291 4.10 1.88 -14.34
C LEU A 291 2.95 1.43 -15.24
N ALA A 292 3.22 1.26 -16.53
CA ALA A 292 2.18 1.13 -17.53
C ALA A 292 2.21 -0.20 -18.28
N GLU A 293 3.08 -1.14 -17.86
CA GLU A 293 3.22 -2.47 -18.47
C GLU A 293 3.23 -2.37 -19.99
N SER A 294 4.10 -1.51 -20.50
CA SER A 294 4.18 -1.20 -21.92
C SER A 294 5.58 -0.77 -22.31
N PHE A 295 5.89 -0.83 -23.60
CA PHE A 295 7.14 -0.28 -24.12
C PHE A 295 6.88 0.46 -25.43
N ARG A 296 7.74 1.44 -25.72
CA ARG A 296 7.78 2.15 -27.00
C ARG A 296 8.95 1.65 -27.83
N CYS A 297 8.67 1.14 -29.03
CA CYS A 297 9.69 0.67 -29.94
C CYS A 297 10.59 1.83 -30.40
N THR A 298 11.91 1.69 -30.27
CA THR A 298 12.87 2.72 -30.69
C THR A 298 12.96 2.88 -32.22
N ARG A 299 12.55 1.87 -32.99
CA ARG A 299 12.55 1.88 -34.46
C ARG A 299 11.27 2.45 -35.06
N CYS A 300 10.12 1.83 -34.79
CA CYS A 300 8.84 2.24 -35.39
C CYS A 300 7.99 3.16 -34.50
N GLN A 301 8.45 3.48 -33.29
CA GLN A 301 7.78 4.38 -32.34
C GLN A 301 6.40 3.93 -31.83
N ARG A 302 5.91 2.76 -32.26
CA ARG A 302 4.66 2.18 -31.75
C ARG A 302 4.83 1.69 -30.32
N ARG A 303 3.76 1.88 -29.54
CA ARG A 303 3.64 1.39 -28.16
C ARG A 303 2.97 0.02 -28.16
N SER A 304 3.50 -0.89 -27.37
CA SER A 304 2.97 -2.24 -27.21
C SER A 304 2.83 -2.57 -25.74
N ALA A 305 1.84 -3.39 -25.39
CA ALA A 305 1.68 -3.92 -24.05
C ALA A 305 2.82 -4.90 -23.69
N PHE A 306 3.12 -4.96 -22.40
CA PHE A 306 4.13 -5.82 -21.78
C PHE A 306 3.58 -6.33 -20.43
N PRO A 307 2.67 -7.32 -20.44
CA PRO A 307 2.04 -7.81 -19.22
C PRO A 307 3.08 -8.56 -18.37
N LEU A 308 3.60 -7.93 -17.32
CA LEU A 308 4.61 -8.53 -16.45
C LEU A 308 4.06 -9.73 -15.69
N SER A 309 2.77 -9.71 -15.35
CA SER A 309 2.10 -10.84 -14.70
C SER A 309 2.18 -12.12 -15.51
N TRP A 310 2.00 -12.05 -16.83
CA TRP A 310 2.15 -13.20 -17.72
C TRP A 310 3.61 -13.65 -17.84
N ALA A 311 4.55 -12.70 -17.92
CA ALA A 311 5.97 -12.99 -18.00
C ALA A 311 6.48 -13.74 -16.75
N PHE A 312 5.97 -13.40 -15.57
CA PHE A 312 6.32 -14.07 -14.31
C PHE A 312 5.48 -15.31 -14.00
N GLY A 313 4.29 -15.46 -14.59
CA GLY A 313 3.41 -16.62 -14.41
C GLY A 313 3.77 -17.83 -15.29
N GLN A 314 4.64 -17.66 -16.28
CA GLN A 314 5.25 -18.77 -17.01
C GLN A 314 6.40 -19.35 -16.16
N PRO A 315 6.75 -20.64 -16.26
CA PRO A 315 8.02 -21.15 -15.78
C PRO A 315 9.15 -20.54 -16.61
N PHE A 316 9.46 -19.28 -16.33
CA PHE A 316 10.72 -18.67 -16.71
C PHE A 316 11.76 -19.33 -15.83
N SER A 317 12.48 -20.28 -16.41
CA SER A 317 13.74 -20.75 -15.87
C SER A 317 14.70 -19.56 -15.78
N LEU A 318 14.69 -18.85 -14.64
CA LEU A 318 15.85 -18.13 -14.12
C LEU A 318 16.82 -19.17 -13.55
N ALA A 319 17.13 -20.22 -14.31
CA ALA A 319 18.31 -20.99 -14.04
C ALA A 319 19.49 -20.13 -14.46
N GLU A 320 20.35 -19.82 -13.49
CA GLU A 320 21.70 -19.30 -13.68
C GLU A 320 21.77 -17.84 -14.18
N SER A 321 21.41 -16.91 -13.31
CA SER A 321 22.17 -15.66 -13.22
C SER A 321 22.40 -15.35 -11.74
N GLU A 322 23.65 -15.51 -11.33
CA GLU A 322 24.20 -15.08 -10.04
C GLU A 322 23.76 -13.65 -9.70
N GLU A 323 23.53 -13.43 -8.41
CA GLU A 323 23.50 -12.15 -7.70
C GLU A 323 23.04 -10.91 -8.50
N VAL A 324 21.79 -10.50 -8.26
CA VAL A 324 21.40 -9.10 -8.48
C VAL A 324 22.41 -8.23 -7.69
N PRO A 325 23.14 -7.32 -8.33
CA PRO A 325 24.16 -6.55 -7.62
C PRO A 325 23.47 -5.68 -6.56
N THR A 326 23.72 -5.99 -5.30
CA THR A 326 23.65 -5.03 -4.21
C THR A 326 24.68 -3.95 -4.52
N ILE A 327 24.24 -2.87 -5.16
CA ILE A 327 25.01 -1.64 -5.19
C ILE A 327 25.00 -1.14 -3.75
N GLY A 328 26.18 -1.17 -3.11
CA GLY A 328 26.37 -0.81 -1.71
C GLY A 328 25.85 0.59 -1.36
N ALA A 329 25.53 0.74 -0.07
CA ALA A 329 25.00 1.92 0.58
C ALA A 329 25.71 3.24 0.23
#